data_AF-A0A933ZB25-F1
#
_entry.id   AF-A0A933ZB25-F1
#
_cell.length_a   1.000
_cell.length_b   1.000
_cell.length_c   1.000
_cell.angle_alpha   90.00
_cell.angle_beta   90.00
_cell.angle_gamma   90.00
#
_symmetry.space_group_name_H-M   'P 1'
#
loop_
_entity.id
_entity.type
_entity.pdbx_description
1 polymer ?
#
loop_
_entity_poly.entity_id
_entity_poly.type
_entity_poly.pdbx_seq_one_letter_code
_entity_poly.pdbx_strand_id
1 'polypeptide(L)'
;MSFRRLALASIALSLAACSGLLGYDDVEIQPPNSSVHPDAALQDGSAGGGGDSASAGGSTQDAFAGSAGNAGSGVGGAGGAGGAGGAGGVAGSGGSVAGAGGSAGSGGTGGTSAGGQGGGAVGGAAGSGGAVALGDPFRALSPDQGTFDATQAQTLRALGAGMVRLQFCNWQDAGTKGFLDGLVNTALAAGLHVYAELNYCTLPAPDDPVARQKLWHKDFSDGGNAFAWSFATAAGEIADYFKGRIYAYEIWNEPDAAPRPLNWPTAFWPSASNADWDGACGTYDYGVDYSQAAWALCPRQLGVITTNAYMAIKQKDPAARVVAGNVLFHGDTNGVPDGWVAKEYWKQVAQSGAVQWFKTMPNKPSSYTLFPWDHVGIHPYAYAPVAGKLDAQLDAFQGILTGFADGSSIVLSEYGWTTGAGDPNSKTDEPTQATYVTDTFALATAKNVGFVVWFNYLDATSAGLNFGLRRDDMSWKPGAKAYCQSAGATACPAP
;
A
#
# COMPACT_ATOMS: atom_id res chain seq x y z
N MET A 1 -37.74 15.46 -54.39
CA MET A 1 -37.99 16.80 -53.81
C MET A 1 -36.75 17.21 -53.05
N SER A 2 -36.21 18.37 -53.41
CA SER A 2 -34.89 18.91 -53.08
C SER A 2 -35.07 20.13 -52.19
N PHE A 3 -34.23 20.31 -51.17
CA PHE A 3 -33.73 21.58 -50.62
C PHE A 3 -32.67 21.20 -49.57
N ARG A 4 -31.36 21.15 -49.87
CA ARG A 4 -30.35 22.20 -50.08
C ARG A 4 -30.06 23.13 -48.88
N ARG A 5 -28.76 23.10 -48.54
CA ARG A 5 -27.93 23.92 -47.64
C ARG A 5 -27.97 25.43 -47.94
N LEU A 6 -27.68 26.24 -46.91
CA LEU A 6 -26.86 27.47 -46.91
C LEU A 6 -26.18 27.53 -45.51
N ALA A 7 -24.85 27.53 -45.33
CA ALA A 7 -23.83 28.58 -45.63
C ALA A 7 -23.90 29.75 -44.61
N LEU A 8 -22.84 30.41 -44.11
CA LEU A 8 -21.36 30.29 -44.09
C LEU A 8 -20.86 31.49 -43.24
N ALA A 9 -19.70 31.34 -42.59
CA ALA A 9 -18.63 32.34 -42.39
C ALA A 9 -18.81 33.66 -41.58
N SER A 10 -18.01 33.72 -40.50
CA SER A 10 -16.91 34.68 -40.23
C SER A 10 -17.19 36.17 -39.94
N ILE A 11 -16.64 36.69 -38.84
CA ILE A 11 -15.42 37.55 -38.80
C ILE A 11 -15.06 37.92 -37.34
N ALA A 12 -13.76 37.98 -37.10
CA ALA A 12 -13.07 38.26 -35.85
C ALA A 12 -12.93 39.75 -35.53
N LEU A 13 -12.48 39.98 -34.29
CA LEU A 13 -11.68 41.10 -33.78
C LEU A 13 -12.41 42.38 -33.28
N SER A 14 -12.43 42.54 -31.95
CA SER A 14 -11.80 43.70 -31.32
C SER A 14 -11.42 43.38 -29.87
N LEU A 15 -10.12 43.52 -29.61
CA LEU A 15 -9.50 43.64 -28.29
C LEU A 15 -9.98 44.93 -27.58
N ALA A 16 -9.76 44.92 -26.27
CA ALA A 16 -9.60 46.05 -25.33
C ALA A 16 -10.76 46.25 -24.35
N ALA A 17 -10.38 46.14 -23.07
CA ALA A 17 -11.05 46.57 -21.84
C ALA A 17 -11.61 45.44 -20.96
N CYS A 18 -10.72 44.72 -20.29
CA CYS A 18 -10.90 44.26 -18.91
C CYS A 18 -9.55 43.81 -18.35
N SER A 19 -8.64 44.79 -18.19
CA SER A 19 -7.44 44.65 -17.37
C SER A 19 -7.71 45.41 -16.08
N GLY A 20 -8.10 44.71 -15.04
CA GLY A 20 -8.33 45.29 -13.73
C GLY A 20 -9.02 44.30 -12.80
N LEU A 21 -8.29 43.90 -11.74
CA LEU A 21 -8.74 43.12 -10.58
C LEU A 21 -8.88 41.62 -10.79
N LEU A 22 -7.75 40.90 -10.89
CA LEU A 22 -7.53 39.65 -10.16
C LEU A 22 -6.02 39.51 -9.92
N GLY A 23 -5.55 40.05 -8.79
CA GLY A 23 -4.26 39.69 -8.24
C GLY A 23 -4.39 38.29 -7.65
N TYR A 24 -3.94 37.28 -8.38
CA TYR A 24 -3.54 36.02 -7.77
C TYR A 24 -2.10 36.23 -7.30
N ASP A 25 -1.96 36.61 -6.03
CA ASP A 25 -0.69 36.45 -5.35
C ASP A 25 -0.42 34.94 -5.25
N ASP A 26 0.80 34.55 -5.62
CA ASP A 26 1.37 33.25 -5.33
C ASP A 26 1.18 32.96 -3.84
N VAL A 27 0.29 32.02 -3.51
CA VAL A 27 0.25 31.43 -2.17
C VAL A 27 1.46 30.52 -2.08
N GLU A 28 2.60 31.13 -1.75
CA GLU A 28 3.72 30.41 -1.15
C GLU A 28 3.17 29.79 0.13
N ILE A 29 2.94 28.47 0.10
CA ILE A 29 2.73 27.68 1.31
C ILE A 29 4.08 27.71 2.03
N GLN A 30 4.29 28.76 2.82
CA GLN A 30 5.31 28.76 3.85
C GLN A 30 5.03 27.53 4.72
N PRO A 31 6.04 26.67 4.99
CA PRO A 31 5.89 25.67 6.03
C PRO A 31 5.40 26.38 7.29
N PRO A 32 4.47 25.80 8.06
CA PRO A 32 3.95 26.45 9.25
C PRO A 32 5.12 26.95 10.09
N ASN A 33 5.15 28.27 10.27
CA ASN A 33 6.09 28.94 11.15
C ASN A 33 6.01 28.20 12.49
N SER A 34 7.14 27.73 13.01
CA SER A 34 7.27 26.88 14.19
C SER A 34 6.88 27.56 15.52
N SER A 35 6.04 28.60 15.46
CA SER A 35 5.77 29.53 16.57
C SER A 35 4.29 29.75 16.89
N VAL A 36 3.35 29.03 16.28
CA VAL A 36 1.94 29.09 16.72
C VAL A 36 1.30 27.69 16.71
N HIS A 37 1.59 26.91 17.76
CA HIS A 37 0.65 25.89 18.24
C HIS A 37 -0.18 26.50 19.38
N PRO A 38 -1.50 26.29 19.42
CA PRO A 38 -2.23 26.44 20.67
C PRO A 38 -1.85 25.26 21.56
N ASP A 39 -1.07 25.54 22.60
CA ASP A 39 -0.86 24.61 23.70
C ASP A 39 -2.22 24.19 24.25
N ALA A 40 -2.55 22.91 24.08
CA ALA A 40 -3.60 22.26 24.85
C ALA A 40 -3.11 22.22 26.30
N ALA A 41 -3.66 23.13 27.11
CA ALA A 41 -3.45 23.17 28.55
C ALA A 41 -3.95 21.86 29.20
N LEU A 42 -3.05 20.90 29.40
CA LEU A 42 -3.16 19.93 30.48
C LEU A 42 -2.58 20.59 31.73
N GLN A 43 -3.46 21.03 32.62
CA GLN A 43 -3.09 21.48 33.96
C GLN A 43 -2.51 20.29 34.75
N ASP A 44 -1.20 20.30 34.92
CA ASP A 44 -0.53 19.59 36.01
C ASP A 44 -0.76 20.38 37.31
N GLY A 45 -1.64 19.87 38.15
CA GLY A 45 -1.90 20.38 39.49
C GLY A 45 -1.09 19.61 40.52
N SER A 46 0.12 20.07 40.80
CA SER A 46 0.85 19.70 42.02
C SER A 46 0.49 20.65 43.17
N ALA A 47 -0.02 20.09 44.26
CA ALA A 47 0.05 20.71 45.58
C ALA A 47 0.13 19.60 46.65
N GLY A 48 1.22 19.60 47.41
CA GLY A 48 1.40 18.72 48.56
C GLY A 48 0.67 19.21 49.81
N GLY A 49 0.67 18.35 50.84
CA GLY A 49 0.50 18.78 52.23
C GLY A 49 -0.46 17.94 53.07
N GLY A 50 0.08 16.91 53.73
CA GLY A 50 -0.09 16.53 55.14
C GLY A 50 -1.48 16.39 55.78
N GLY A 51 -1.67 15.29 56.51
CA GLY A 51 -2.60 15.26 57.66
C GLY A 51 -3.28 13.92 57.92
N ASP A 52 -2.95 13.33 59.06
CA ASP A 52 -3.46 12.09 59.67
C ASP A 52 -4.98 11.86 59.63
N SER A 53 -5.37 10.57 59.62
CA SER A 53 -6.14 9.88 60.68
C SER A 53 -7.21 8.89 60.18
N ALA A 54 -7.39 7.87 61.01
CA ALA A 54 -8.18 6.65 60.84
C ALA A 54 -9.65 6.82 60.44
N SER A 55 -10.18 5.86 59.67
CA SER A 55 -11.15 4.86 60.17
C SER A 55 -11.70 4.03 59.01
N ALA A 56 -11.69 2.70 59.16
CA ALA A 56 -12.38 1.78 58.26
C ALA A 56 -13.46 1.07 59.09
N GLY A 57 -14.72 1.25 58.72
CA GLY A 57 -15.86 0.56 59.31
C GLY A 57 -17.18 0.92 58.62
N GLY A 58 -17.96 -0.12 58.27
CA GLY A 58 -19.38 -0.04 57.90
C GLY A 58 -19.64 0.17 56.40
N SER A 59 -19.98 -0.86 55.62
CA SER A 59 -21.33 -1.45 55.45
C SER A 59 -22.28 -0.57 54.64
N THR A 60 -22.70 -1.04 53.47
CA THR A 60 -24.07 -1.52 53.18
C THR A 60 -24.14 -2.01 51.73
N GLN A 61 -24.35 -3.31 51.57
CA GLN A 61 -24.99 -3.91 50.41
C GLN A 61 -26.51 -3.80 50.59
N ASP A 62 -27.20 -3.45 49.52
CA ASP A 62 -28.59 -3.76 49.18
C ASP A 62 -28.76 -3.29 47.72
N ALA A 63 -29.55 -3.88 46.83
CA ALA A 63 -30.14 -5.18 46.63
C ALA A 63 -30.80 -5.05 45.24
N PHE A 64 -30.62 -6.00 44.32
CA PHE A 64 -31.66 -6.29 43.33
C PHE A 64 -31.62 -7.79 43.01
N ALA A 65 -32.58 -8.48 43.61
CA ALA A 65 -32.93 -9.86 43.31
C ALA A 65 -33.91 -9.91 42.13
N GLY A 66 -33.75 -10.92 41.30
CA GLY A 66 -34.69 -11.32 40.25
C GLY A 66 -34.39 -12.75 39.82
N SER A 67 -34.87 -13.72 40.59
CA SER A 67 -34.70 -15.16 40.38
C SER A 67 -35.72 -15.75 39.40
N ALA A 68 -35.30 -16.75 38.62
CA ALA A 68 -35.95 -18.06 38.43
C ALA A 68 -35.14 -18.82 37.35
N GLY A 69 -34.79 -20.10 37.42
CA GLY A 69 -35.07 -21.18 38.35
C GLY A 69 -34.82 -22.52 37.64
N ASN A 70 -34.22 -23.47 38.37
CA ASN A 70 -34.08 -24.92 38.15
C ASN A 70 -33.34 -25.45 36.90
N ALA A 71 -32.34 -26.35 36.95
CA ALA A 71 -31.94 -27.49 37.79
C ALA A 71 -32.06 -28.79 36.99
N GLY A 72 -30.92 -29.47 36.83
CA GLY A 72 -30.80 -30.81 36.26
C GLY A 72 -29.41 -31.36 36.55
N SER A 73 -29.29 -32.07 37.67
CA SER A 73 -28.08 -32.75 38.15
C SER A 73 -27.76 -34.00 37.31
N GLY A 74 -26.47 -34.31 37.17
CA GLY A 74 -26.00 -35.62 36.71
C GLY A 74 -24.54 -35.85 37.08
N VAL A 75 -24.30 -36.81 37.95
CA VAL A 75 -23.07 -37.10 38.69
C VAL A 75 -22.19 -38.12 37.94
N GLY A 76 -20.87 -37.93 38.02
CA GLY A 76 -19.95 -39.03 38.33
C GLY A 76 -19.07 -39.58 37.20
N GLY A 77 -17.77 -39.72 37.49
CA GLY A 77 -16.90 -40.66 36.79
C GLY A 77 -15.41 -40.27 36.78
N ALA A 78 -14.70 -40.63 37.84
CA ALA A 78 -13.25 -40.48 37.97
C ALA A 78 -12.46 -41.51 37.14
N GLY A 79 -11.20 -41.19 36.84
CA GLY A 79 -10.12 -42.18 36.75
C GLY A 79 -9.23 -42.09 35.52
N GLY A 80 -7.93 -41.86 35.72
CA GLY A 80 -6.92 -42.05 34.69
C GLY A 80 -5.59 -41.34 34.95
N ALA A 81 -4.81 -41.86 35.89
CA ALA A 81 -3.42 -41.47 36.09
C ALA A 81 -2.49 -42.10 35.04
N GLY A 82 -1.44 -41.37 34.67
CA GLY A 82 -0.28 -41.86 33.90
C GLY A 82 0.17 -40.80 32.89
N GLY A 83 1.42 -40.35 32.82
CA GLY A 83 2.62 -40.68 33.56
C GLY A 83 3.67 -39.59 33.32
N ALA A 84 4.69 -39.58 34.16
CA ALA A 84 5.86 -38.73 34.04
C ALA A 84 6.71 -39.11 32.83
N GLY A 85 7.27 -38.12 32.15
CA GLY A 85 8.31 -38.28 31.13
C GLY A 85 8.94 -36.93 30.84
N GLY A 86 10.10 -36.68 31.44
CA GLY A 86 10.80 -35.40 31.39
C GLY A 86 11.67 -35.21 30.15
N ALA A 87 11.95 -33.92 29.92
CA ALA A 87 13.20 -33.29 29.45
C ALA A 87 13.95 -33.87 28.24
N GLY A 88 14.11 -33.02 27.21
CA GLY A 88 15.15 -33.18 26.20
C GLY A 88 14.89 -32.45 24.88
N GLY A 89 14.65 -31.13 24.90
CA GLY A 89 14.51 -30.32 23.68
C GLY A 89 15.80 -29.58 23.36
N VAL A 90 16.55 -30.10 22.38
CA VAL A 90 17.82 -29.59 21.85
C VAL A 90 17.64 -28.20 21.23
N ALA A 91 18.56 -27.30 21.56
CA ALA A 91 18.73 -26.00 20.90
C ALA A 91 19.06 -26.21 19.41
N GLY A 92 18.12 -25.87 18.55
CA GLY A 92 18.33 -25.72 17.11
C GLY A 92 18.34 -24.23 16.77
N SER A 93 19.52 -23.70 16.50
CA SER A 93 19.74 -22.37 15.94
C SER A 93 18.97 -22.23 14.62
N GLY A 94 17.87 -21.48 14.64
CA GLY A 94 17.12 -21.09 13.45
C GLY A 94 17.97 -20.15 12.59
N GLY A 95 18.28 -20.61 11.37
CA GLY A 95 18.90 -19.77 10.35
C GLY A 95 17.92 -18.69 9.91
N SER A 96 18.32 -17.44 10.09
CA SER A 96 17.69 -16.24 9.56
C SER A 96 17.69 -16.30 8.03
N VAL A 97 16.50 -16.39 7.43
CA VAL A 97 16.27 -16.15 6.00
C VAL A 97 16.02 -14.66 5.85
N ALA A 98 16.98 -13.95 5.26
CA ALA A 98 16.85 -12.54 4.94
C ALA A 98 15.68 -12.34 3.96
N GLY A 99 14.77 -11.44 4.32
CA GLY A 99 13.73 -10.95 3.42
C GLY A 99 14.37 -10.37 2.17
N ALA A 100 13.89 -10.83 1.02
CA ALA A 100 14.26 -10.31 -0.29
C ALA A 100 13.64 -8.92 -0.48
N GLY A 101 14.19 -7.93 0.23
CA GLY A 101 14.17 -6.55 -0.26
C GLY A 101 15.10 -6.51 -1.46
N GLY A 102 14.53 -6.40 -2.67
CA GLY A 102 15.29 -6.25 -3.90
C GLY A 102 16.19 -5.01 -3.81
N SER A 103 17.48 -5.25 -3.57
CA SER A 103 18.52 -4.24 -3.66
C SER A 103 18.70 -3.85 -5.13
N ALA A 104 17.99 -2.82 -5.60
CA ALA A 104 18.41 -2.09 -6.79
C ALA A 104 19.63 -1.23 -6.42
N GLY A 105 20.80 -1.86 -6.40
CA GLY A 105 22.04 -1.18 -6.01
C GLY A 105 23.27 -2.09 -6.06
N SER A 106 23.83 -2.30 -7.24
CA SER A 106 25.26 -2.57 -7.37
C SER A 106 25.79 -1.91 -8.64
N GLY A 107 26.63 -0.90 -8.45
CA GLY A 107 27.32 -0.20 -9.51
C GLY A 107 28.21 -1.15 -10.33
N GLY A 108 28.04 -1.09 -11.65
CA GLY A 108 29.00 -1.67 -12.59
C GLY A 108 30.17 -0.73 -12.80
N THR A 109 31.31 -1.03 -12.17
CA THR A 109 32.61 -0.50 -12.60
C THR A 109 32.93 -1.02 -14.00
N GLY A 110 33.41 -0.11 -14.86
CA GLY A 110 33.57 -0.31 -16.29
C GLY A 110 34.37 -1.54 -16.72
N GLY A 111 33.82 -2.24 -17.71
CA GLY A 111 34.56 -3.11 -18.62
C GLY A 111 34.26 -2.66 -20.04
N THR A 112 35.26 -2.11 -20.72
CA THR A 112 35.19 -1.78 -22.15
C THR A 112 35.09 -3.07 -22.96
N SER A 113 33.89 -3.45 -23.39
CA SER A 113 33.71 -4.37 -24.50
C SER A 113 33.25 -3.59 -25.73
N ALA A 114 34.20 -3.37 -26.64
CA ALA A 114 33.91 -2.95 -27.99
C ALA A 114 33.16 -4.09 -28.69
N GLY A 115 31.84 -3.92 -28.86
CA GLY A 115 30.98 -4.78 -29.66
C GLY A 115 29.84 -3.92 -30.19
N GLY A 116 29.89 -3.61 -31.49
CA GLY A 116 29.06 -2.58 -32.12
C GLY A 116 27.56 -2.79 -31.92
N GLN A 117 26.94 -1.85 -31.20
CA GLN A 117 25.52 -1.58 -31.36
C GLN A 117 25.37 -0.66 -32.56
N GLY A 118 24.77 -1.19 -33.63
CA GLY A 118 24.29 -0.39 -34.74
C GLY A 118 23.26 0.60 -34.20
N GLY A 119 23.59 1.88 -34.26
CA GLY A 119 22.66 2.99 -34.04
C GLY A 119 21.59 2.97 -35.11
N GLY A 120 20.56 2.14 -34.91
CA GLY A 120 19.28 2.28 -35.59
C GLY A 120 18.56 3.46 -34.95
N ALA A 121 18.77 4.66 -35.51
CA ALA A 121 17.93 5.80 -35.22
C ALA A 121 16.48 5.41 -35.58
N VAL A 122 15.67 5.14 -34.56
CA VAL A 122 14.21 5.05 -34.73
C VAL A 122 13.75 6.48 -34.98
N GLY A 123 13.77 6.88 -36.25
CA GLY A 123 13.19 8.12 -36.73
C GLY A 123 11.69 8.09 -36.49
N GLY A 124 11.26 8.59 -35.33
CA GLY A 124 9.87 8.78 -34.98
C GLY A 124 9.25 9.80 -35.92
N ALA A 125 8.60 9.32 -36.97
CA ALA A 125 7.61 10.09 -37.68
C ALA A 125 6.51 10.43 -36.67
N ALA A 126 6.43 11.71 -36.28
CA ALA A 126 5.28 12.28 -35.60
C ALA A 126 4.09 12.29 -36.57
N GLY A 127 3.56 11.09 -36.87
CA GLY A 127 2.26 10.95 -37.47
C GLY A 127 1.24 11.51 -36.50
N SER A 128 0.30 12.31 -36.99
CA SER A 128 -0.82 12.88 -36.23
C SER A 128 -1.53 11.77 -35.45
N GLY A 129 -1.15 11.64 -34.18
CA GLY A 129 -1.39 10.48 -33.34
C GLY A 129 -2.82 10.45 -32.83
N GLY A 130 -3.59 9.47 -33.26
CA GLY A 130 -4.75 9.05 -32.50
C GLY A 130 -4.27 8.59 -31.12
N ALA A 131 -4.93 9.06 -30.05
CA ALA A 131 -4.64 8.59 -28.71
C ALA A 131 -4.75 7.06 -28.67
N VAL A 132 -3.70 6.38 -28.21
CA VAL A 132 -3.74 4.93 -27.99
C VAL A 132 -4.84 4.64 -26.97
N ALA A 133 -5.78 3.78 -27.32
CA ALA A 133 -6.80 3.36 -26.39
C ALA A 133 -6.17 2.56 -25.25
N LEU A 134 -6.22 3.09 -24.04
CA LEU A 134 -5.72 2.42 -22.85
C LEU A 134 -6.63 1.21 -22.51
N GLY A 135 -6.04 0.15 -21.98
CA GLY A 135 -6.78 -1.05 -21.53
C GLY A 135 -7.57 -0.81 -20.25
N ASP A 136 -8.39 -1.79 -19.86
CA ASP A 136 -9.16 -1.74 -18.61
C ASP A 136 -8.21 -1.81 -17.38
N PRO A 137 -8.13 -0.73 -16.58
CA PRO A 137 -7.21 -0.67 -15.44
C PRO A 137 -7.57 -1.63 -14.31
N PHE A 138 -8.75 -2.26 -14.34
CA PHE A 138 -9.13 -3.26 -13.34
C PHE A 138 -8.14 -4.42 -13.25
N ARG A 139 -7.44 -4.72 -14.36
CA ARG A 139 -6.47 -5.82 -14.48
C ARG A 139 -5.05 -5.28 -14.62
N ALA A 140 -4.33 -5.28 -13.50
CA ALA A 140 -2.96 -4.83 -13.42
C ALA A 140 -1.98 -5.99 -13.19
N LEU A 141 -0.77 -5.82 -13.68
CA LEU A 141 0.36 -6.71 -13.39
C LEU A 141 1.53 -5.91 -12.84
N SER A 142 2.19 -6.45 -11.82
CA SER A 142 3.51 -5.97 -11.44
C SER A 142 4.54 -6.58 -12.42
N PRO A 143 5.44 -5.78 -13.03
CA PRO A 143 6.60 -6.29 -13.74
C PRO A 143 7.83 -6.34 -12.83
N ASP A 144 8.89 -6.98 -13.28
CA ASP A 144 10.24 -6.66 -12.80
C ASP A 144 10.71 -5.38 -13.50
N GLN A 145 10.87 -4.31 -12.74
CA GLN A 145 11.24 -3.01 -13.27
C GLN A 145 12.64 -2.99 -13.89
N GLY A 146 13.54 -3.87 -13.46
CA GLY A 146 14.89 -3.98 -14.02
C GLY A 146 14.90 -4.54 -15.46
N THR A 147 13.84 -5.25 -15.85
CA THR A 147 13.69 -5.87 -17.17
C THR A 147 12.55 -5.28 -18.00
N PHE A 148 11.81 -4.30 -17.46
CA PHE A 148 10.65 -3.69 -18.11
C PHE A 148 11.04 -2.85 -19.34
N ASP A 149 10.75 -3.41 -20.51
CA ASP A 149 10.97 -2.78 -21.81
C ASP A 149 9.71 -2.77 -22.69
N ALA A 150 9.84 -2.27 -23.93
CA ALA A 150 8.74 -2.24 -24.88
C ALA A 150 8.18 -3.63 -25.24
N THR A 151 9.03 -4.66 -25.27
CA THR A 151 8.63 -6.04 -25.58
C THR A 151 7.77 -6.59 -24.45
N GLN A 152 8.20 -6.39 -23.20
CA GLN A 152 7.45 -6.80 -22.03
C GLN A 152 6.15 -6.02 -21.92
N ALA A 153 6.15 -4.70 -22.12
CA ALA A 153 4.92 -3.89 -22.11
C ALA A 153 3.89 -4.39 -23.14
N GLN A 154 4.32 -4.67 -24.38
CA GLN A 154 3.43 -5.24 -25.40
C GLN A 154 2.95 -6.64 -25.03
N THR A 155 3.81 -7.46 -24.40
CA THR A 155 3.43 -8.79 -23.91
C THR A 155 2.35 -8.70 -22.84
N LEU A 156 2.49 -7.79 -21.86
CA LEU A 156 1.48 -7.56 -20.83
C LEU A 156 0.16 -7.08 -21.43
N ARG A 157 0.21 -6.18 -22.41
CA ARG A 157 -0.98 -5.74 -23.13
C ARG A 157 -1.66 -6.89 -23.87
N ALA A 158 -0.89 -7.76 -24.53
CA ALA A 158 -1.41 -8.93 -25.23
C ALA A 158 -2.07 -9.96 -24.29
N LEU A 159 -1.58 -10.06 -23.04
CA LEU A 159 -2.26 -10.83 -21.97
C LEU A 159 -3.57 -10.20 -21.50
N GLY A 160 -3.91 -9.00 -21.96
CA GLY A 160 -5.11 -8.27 -21.54
C GLY A 160 -4.93 -7.42 -20.29
N ALA A 161 -3.69 -7.18 -19.82
CA ALA A 161 -3.47 -6.15 -18.81
C ALA A 161 -3.88 -4.79 -19.35
N GLY A 162 -4.49 -3.98 -18.50
CA GLY A 162 -4.75 -2.57 -18.78
C GLY A 162 -3.90 -1.62 -17.95
N MET A 163 -3.15 -2.12 -16.97
CA MET A 163 -2.29 -1.31 -16.10
C MET A 163 -1.03 -2.06 -15.68
N VAL A 164 0.04 -1.32 -15.39
CA VAL A 164 1.25 -1.82 -14.73
C VAL A 164 1.52 -1.05 -13.45
N ARG A 165 1.97 -1.75 -12.41
CA ARG A 165 2.48 -1.14 -11.18
C ARG A 165 3.99 -0.91 -11.34
N LEU A 166 4.48 0.31 -11.07
CA LEU A 166 5.89 0.67 -11.21
C LEU A 166 6.37 1.35 -9.94
N GLN A 167 7.54 0.98 -9.43
CA GLN A 167 8.14 1.57 -8.25
C GLN A 167 8.94 2.83 -8.58
N PHE A 168 8.70 3.92 -7.87
CA PHE A 168 9.36 5.20 -8.10
C PHE A 168 10.37 5.45 -6.98
N CYS A 169 11.59 4.97 -7.19
CA CYS A 169 12.72 5.18 -6.29
C CYS A 169 13.60 6.36 -6.72
N ASN A 170 14.39 6.90 -5.79
CA ASN A 170 15.48 7.86 -6.00
C ASN A 170 15.11 9.05 -6.89
N TRP A 171 13.92 9.64 -6.68
CA TRP A 171 13.37 10.69 -7.56
C TRP A 171 14.29 11.91 -7.74
N GLN A 172 15.07 12.25 -6.71
CA GLN A 172 16.00 13.39 -6.73
C GLN A 172 17.20 13.18 -7.66
N ASP A 173 17.46 11.94 -8.09
CA ASP A 173 18.51 11.64 -9.06
C ASP A 173 18.00 11.88 -10.50
N ALA A 174 18.69 12.77 -11.23
CA ALA A 174 18.28 13.14 -12.58
C ALA A 174 18.30 11.97 -13.57
N GLY A 175 19.23 11.01 -13.40
CA GLY A 175 19.29 9.80 -14.22
C GLY A 175 18.05 8.92 -14.00
N THR A 176 17.66 8.77 -12.74
CA THR A 176 16.47 8.01 -12.33
C THR A 176 15.18 8.63 -12.85
N LYS A 177 15.06 9.96 -12.81
CA LYS A 177 13.90 10.66 -13.39
C LYS A 177 13.72 10.38 -14.88
N GLY A 178 14.81 10.42 -15.67
CA GLY A 178 14.78 10.09 -17.09
C GLY A 178 14.44 8.61 -17.35
N PHE A 179 14.95 7.71 -16.53
CA PHE A 179 14.61 6.29 -16.57
C PHE A 179 13.12 6.05 -16.30
N LEU A 180 12.56 6.61 -15.24
CA LEU A 180 11.13 6.51 -14.90
C LEU A 180 10.24 7.08 -16.02
N ASP A 181 10.63 8.19 -16.64
CA ASP A 181 9.91 8.74 -17.80
C ASP A 181 9.90 7.77 -18.99
N GLY A 182 11.03 7.12 -19.25
CA GLY A 182 11.13 6.05 -20.23
C GLY A 182 10.17 4.88 -19.96
N LEU A 183 10.07 4.42 -18.71
CA LEU A 183 9.15 3.34 -18.32
C LEU A 183 7.68 3.74 -18.48
N VAL A 184 7.31 4.95 -18.01
CA VAL A 184 5.95 5.48 -18.14
C VAL A 184 5.55 5.60 -19.61
N ASN A 185 6.41 6.18 -20.45
CA ASN A 185 6.13 6.32 -21.87
C ASN A 185 6.06 4.96 -22.58
N THR A 186 6.87 3.99 -22.15
CA THR A 186 6.83 2.61 -22.67
C THR A 186 5.50 1.93 -22.35
N ALA A 187 5.00 2.06 -21.11
CA ALA A 187 3.69 1.53 -20.72
C ALA A 187 2.55 2.19 -21.52
N LEU A 188 2.54 3.52 -21.60
CA LEU A 188 1.50 4.27 -22.32
C LEU A 188 1.49 3.95 -23.82
N ALA A 189 2.67 3.81 -24.44
CA ALA A 189 2.79 3.43 -25.85
C ALA A 189 2.27 2.01 -26.13
N ALA A 190 2.31 1.11 -25.13
CA ALA A 190 1.69 -0.21 -25.19
C ALA A 190 0.19 -0.18 -24.86
N GLY A 191 -0.40 0.98 -24.55
CA GLY A 191 -1.81 1.09 -24.16
C GLY A 191 -2.08 0.63 -22.72
N LEU A 192 -1.10 0.75 -21.84
CA LEU A 192 -1.21 0.43 -20.42
C LEU A 192 -1.29 1.73 -19.59
N HIS A 193 -2.17 1.74 -18.61
CA HIS A 193 -2.14 2.68 -17.50
C HIS A 193 -0.91 2.45 -16.61
N VAL A 194 -0.51 3.47 -15.85
CA VAL A 194 0.55 3.37 -14.85
C VAL A 194 -0.01 3.59 -13.45
N TYR A 195 0.25 2.64 -12.56
CA TYR A 195 0.08 2.77 -11.12
C TYR A 195 1.44 2.99 -10.48
N ALA A 196 1.69 4.22 -10.01
CA ALA A 196 3.02 4.63 -9.54
C ALA A 196 3.15 4.45 -8.03
N GLU A 197 4.07 3.60 -7.61
CA GLU A 197 4.32 3.33 -6.21
C GLU A 197 5.37 4.28 -5.63
N LEU A 198 4.97 5.07 -4.63
CA LEU A 198 5.82 5.98 -3.88
C LEU A 198 6.04 5.40 -2.49
N ASN A 199 7.25 4.97 -2.15
CA ASN A 199 7.55 4.31 -0.87
C ASN A 199 8.90 4.78 -0.28
N TYR A 200 9.43 4.04 0.69
CA TYR A 200 10.68 4.36 1.39
C TYR A 200 11.89 4.63 0.48
N CYS A 201 11.90 4.12 -0.75
CA CYS A 201 12.98 4.38 -1.71
C CYS A 201 12.78 5.64 -2.56
N THR A 202 11.61 6.30 -2.52
CA THR A 202 11.31 7.47 -3.38
C THR A 202 12.26 8.62 -3.12
N LEU A 203 12.68 8.79 -1.87
CA LEU A 203 13.77 9.68 -1.51
C LEU A 203 15.09 8.91 -1.41
N PRO A 204 16.23 9.55 -1.70
CA PRO A 204 17.53 8.98 -1.41
C PRO A 204 17.63 8.59 0.08
N ALA A 205 18.08 7.37 0.34
CA ALA A 205 18.27 6.87 1.70
C ALA A 205 19.55 6.03 1.79
N PRO A 206 20.14 5.88 2.99
CA PRO A 206 21.23 4.95 3.21
C PRO A 206 20.86 3.52 2.79
N ASP A 207 21.87 2.77 2.33
CA ASP A 207 21.74 1.33 2.06
C ASP A 207 21.50 0.53 3.34
N ASP A 208 22.05 1.01 4.46
CA ASP A 208 21.84 0.42 5.78
C ASP A 208 20.36 0.54 6.18
N PRO A 209 19.62 -0.59 6.31
CA PRO A 209 18.20 -0.57 6.63
C PRO A 209 17.94 0.13 7.97
N VAL A 210 18.93 0.08 8.87
CA VAL A 210 18.80 0.67 10.18
C VAL A 210 18.86 2.19 10.11
N ALA A 211 19.91 2.73 9.50
CA ALA A 211 20.04 4.17 9.26
C ALA A 211 18.88 4.72 8.42
N ARG A 212 18.40 3.95 7.43
CA ARG A 212 17.23 4.29 6.63
C ARG A 212 15.99 4.45 7.49
N GLN A 213 15.67 3.46 8.32
CA GLN A 213 14.51 3.52 9.21
C GLN A 213 14.59 4.74 10.16
N LYS A 214 15.78 5.11 10.64
CA LYS A 214 15.95 6.32 11.46
C LYS A 214 15.44 7.58 10.76
N LEU A 215 15.51 7.67 9.44
CA LEU A 215 15.14 8.90 8.71
C LEU A 215 13.67 9.27 8.89
N TRP A 216 12.75 8.33 8.72
CA TRP A 216 11.31 8.63 8.80
C TRP A 216 10.75 8.60 10.22
N HIS A 217 11.44 7.98 11.19
CA HIS A 217 11.06 8.06 12.60
C HIS A 217 11.66 9.26 13.34
N LYS A 218 12.79 9.80 12.86
CA LYS A 218 13.49 10.90 13.52
C LYS A 218 12.58 12.11 13.69
N ASP A 219 12.49 12.58 14.93
CA ASP A 219 11.77 13.79 15.34
C ASP A 219 10.30 13.80 14.88
N PHE A 220 9.66 12.63 14.82
CA PHE A 220 8.26 12.50 14.41
C PHE A 220 7.29 13.23 15.36
N SER A 221 6.27 13.85 14.77
CA SER A 221 5.12 14.45 15.44
C SER A 221 3.86 14.32 14.55
N ASP A 222 2.67 14.65 15.06
CA ASP A 222 1.47 14.71 14.22
C ASP A 222 1.52 15.84 13.17
N GLY A 223 2.42 16.81 13.33
CA GLY A 223 2.77 17.78 12.28
C GLY A 223 3.78 17.24 11.27
N GLY A 224 4.22 15.99 11.41
CA GLY A 224 5.27 15.38 10.59
C GLY A 224 6.68 15.69 11.06
N ASN A 225 7.63 15.36 10.18
CA ASN A 225 9.07 15.56 10.36
C ASN A 225 9.69 15.90 9.00
N ALA A 226 11.00 16.17 9.01
CA ALA A 226 11.73 16.54 7.78
C ALA A 226 11.57 15.51 6.65
N PHE A 227 11.51 14.21 6.99
CA PHE A 227 11.28 13.15 6.00
C PHE A 227 9.87 13.24 5.39
N ALA A 228 8.82 13.31 6.22
CA ALA A 228 7.44 13.38 5.74
C ALA A 228 7.21 14.60 4.83
N TRP A 229 7.81 15.74 5.15
CA TRP A 229 7.77 16.94 4.30
C TRP A 229 8.52 16.75 2.98
N SER A 230 9.73 16.18 3.02
CA SER A 230 10.51 15.91 1.81
C SER A 230 9.78 14.91 0.90
N PHE A 231 9.13 13.91 1.50
CA PHE A 231 8.36 12.90 0.78
C PHE A 231 7.15 13.52 0.10
N ALA A 232 6.41 14.38 0.80
CA ALA A 232 5.28 15.11 0.21
C ALA A 232 5.69 16.04 -0.93
N THR A 233 6.82 16.76 -0.78
CA THR A 233 7.38 17.59 -1.86
C THR A 233 7.70 16.74 -3.08
N ALA A 234 8.42 15.62 -2.92
CA ALA A 234 8.72 14.71 -4.02
C ALA A 234 7.44 14.15 -4.66
N ALA A 235 6.45 13.75 -3.88
CA ALA A 235 5.16 13.26 -4.38
C ALA A 235 4.45 14.32 -5.26
N GLY A 236 4.44 15.59 -4.81
CA GLY A 236 3.92 16.71 -5.61
C GLY A 236 4.70 16.93 -6.90
N GLU A 237 6.03 16.92 -6.86
CA GLU A 237 6.89 17.07 -8.04
C GLU A 237 6.69 15.95 -9.06
N ILE A 238 6.57 14.70 -8.59
CA ILE A 238 6.28 13.53 -9.44
C ILE A 238 4.91 13.72 -10.08
N ALA A 239 3.90 14.12 -9.31
CA ALA A 239 2.54 14.38 -9.82
C ALA A 239 2.52 15.49 -10.88
N ASP A 240 3.25 16.58 -10.67
CA ASP A 240 3.37 17.67 -11.63
C ASP A 240 4.06 17.21 -12.92
N TYR A 241 5.18 16.48 -12.79
CA TYR A 241 5.97 16.01 -13.93
C TYR A 241 5.23 14.96 -14.79
N PHE A 242 4.45 14.09 -14.15
CA PHE A 242 3.67 13.05 -14.82
C PHE A 242 2.17 13.36 -14.90
N LYS A 243 1.78 14.63 -14.77
CA LYS A 243 0.38 15.06 -14.77
C LYS A 243 -0.41 14.46 -15.95
N GLY A 244 -1.52 13.78 -15.62
CA GLY A 244 -2.37 13.09 -16.59
C GLY A 244 -1.78 11.85 -17.27
N ARG A 245 -0.56 11.42 -16.91
CA ARG A 245 0.11 10.20 -17.42
C ARG A 245 0.08 9.04 -16.42
N ILE A 246 -0.15 9.32 -15.14
CA ILE A 246 -0.32 8.32 -14.09
C ILE A 246 -1.80 8.14 -13.79
N TYR A 247 -2.24 6.89 -13.68
CA TYR A 247 -3.63 6.55 -13.35
C TYR A 247 -3.91 6.69 -11.85
N ALA A 248 -2.99 6.22 -11.02
CA ALA A 248 -3.05 6.35 -9.56
C ALA A 248 -1.64 6.34 -8.94
N TYR A 249 -1.51 6.97 -7.78
CA TYR A 249 -0.31 6.99 -6.95
C TYR A 249 -0.56 6.17 -5.69
N GLU A 250 0.32 5.20 -5.43
CA GLU A 250 0.34 4.43 -4.19
C GLU A 250 1.22 5.14 -3.16
N ILE A 251 0.70 5.36 -1.96
CA ILE A 251 1.47 5.93 -0.85
C ILE A 251 1.85 4.85 0.14
N TRP A 252 3.15 4.59 0.14
CA TRP A 252 3.86 3.56 0.89
C TRP A 252 3.49 2.13 0.50
N ASN A 253 4.33 1.19 0.90
CA ASN A 253 4.18 -0.24 0.64
C ASN A 253 4.40 -1.02 1.93
N GLU A 254 3.41 -1.80 2.35
CA GLU A 254 3.44 -2.66 3.54
C GLU A 254 3.98 -1.94 4.80
N PRO A 255 3.36 -0.81 5.19
CA PRO A 255 3.82 -0.03 6.35
C PRO A 255 3.64 -0.78 7.67
N ASP A 256 2.73 -1.76 7.71
CA ASP A 256 2.18 -2.40 8.89
C ASP A 256 2.98 -3.64 9.33
N ALA A 257 4.30 -3.53 9.46
CA ALA A 257 5.05 -4.55 10.18
C ALA A 257 4.44 -4.75 11.57
N ALA A 258 4.28 -5.99 12.03
CA ALA A 258 3.50 -6.24 13.24
C ALA A 258 4.06 -5.44 14.45
N PRO A 259 3.19 -4.80 15.23
CA PRO A 259 3.62 -3.93 16.33
C PRO A 259 4.33 -4.75 17.41
N ARG A 260 5.14 -4.08 18.24
CA ARG A 260 5.66 -4.74 19.44
C ARG A 260 4.51 -5.00 20.41
N PRO A 261 4.53 -6.10 21.16
CA PRO A 261 3.61 -6.25 22.29
C PRO A 261 4.02 -5.32 23.45
N LEU A 262 3.07 -4.81 24.23
CA LEU A 262 3.25 -3.91 25.38
C LEU A 262 4.22 -4.47 26.44
N ASN A 263 4.39 -5.78 26.51
CA ASN A 263 5.31 -6.46 27.44
C ASN A 263 6.60 -6.92 26.76
N TRP A 264 7.01 -6.31 25.65
CA TRP A 264 8.27 -6.61 24.97
C TRP A 264 9.49 -6.40 25.91
N PRO A 265 10.52 -7.28 25.89
CA PRO A 265 10.70 -8.46 25.03
C PRO A 265 10.10 -9.76 25.60
N THR A 266 9.34 -9.71 26.68
CA THR A 266 8.80 -10.93 27.34
C THR A 266 7.59 -11.54 26.61
N ALA A 267 6.86 -10.72 25.83
CA ALA A 267 5.90 -11.19 24.84
C ALA A 267 6.53 -11.07 23.45
N PHE A 268 6.38 -12.11 22.61
CA PHE A 268 6.92 -12.13 21.24
C PHE A 268 5.88 -11.79 20.18
N TRP A 269 4.61 -12.13 20.42
CA TRP A 269 3.54 -11.93 19.45
C TRP A 269 2.58 -10.85 19.92
N PRO A 270 2.30 -9.82 19.10
CA PRO A 270 1.25 -8.88 19.39
C PRO A 270 -0.12 -9.56 19.21
N SER A 271 -1.12 -8.97 19.84
CA SER A 271 -2.54 -9.30 19.78
C SER A 271 -3.31 -7.98 19.88
N ALA A 272 -4.60 -8.00 19.55
CA ALA A 272 -5.45 -6.83 19.73
C ALA A 272 -5.41 -6.24 21.17
N SER A 273 -5.14 -7.06 22.18
CA SER A 273 -5.14 -6.65 23.59
C SER A 273 -3.79 -6.16 24.12
N ASN A 274 -2.70 -6.38 23.39
CA ASN A 274 -1.36 -6.03 23.84
C ASN A 274 -0.49 -5.40 22.75
N ALA A 275 -1.03 -4.99 21.60
CA ALA A 275 -0.27 -4.31 20.57
C ALA A 275 0.08 -2.86 21.00
N ASP A 276 1.35 -2.51 20.95
CA ASP A 276 1.85 -1.16 21.19
C ASP A 276 1.95 -0.38 19.87
N TRP A 277 0.83 0.19 19.43
CA TRP A 277 0.75 0.97 18.20
C TRP A 277 1.45 2.33 18.32
N ASP A 278 1.44 2.92 19.52
CA ASP A 278 1.90 4.29 19.79
C ASP A 278 3.31 4.35 20.39
N GLY A 279 3.69 3.41 21.27
CA GLY A 279 4.98 3.44 21.97
C GLY A 279 6.18 3.20 21.06
N ALA A 280 5.93 2.79 19.81
CA ALA A 280 6.93 2.73 18.76
C ALA A 280 6.84 3.86 17.71
N CYS A 281 5.85 4.77 17.80
CA CYS A 281 5.83 5.98 16.97
C CYS A 281 6.97 6.93 17.35
N GLY A 282 7.90 7.15 16.42
CA GLY A 282 9.06 8.02 16.64
C GLY A 282 10.21 7.38 17.43
N THR A 283 10.07 6.12 17.85
CA THR A 283 11.20 5.32 18.33
C THR A 283 11.71 4.44 17.20
N TYR A 284 13.00 4.11 17.25
CA TYR A 284 13.71 3.38 16.20
C TYR A 284 13.33 1.88 16.12
N ASP A 285 12.31 1.52 16.88
CA ASP A 285 12.11 0.21 17.43
C ASP A 285 10.68 -0.26 17.06
N TYR A 286 10.15 0.19 15.93
CA TYR A 286 8.89 -0.32 15.39
C TYR A 286 9.13 -1.61 14.62
N GLY A 287 8.37 -2.66 14.97
CA GLY A 287 8.47 -4.00 14.38
C GLY A 287 9.19 -5.01 15.27
N VAL A 288 8.54 -6.16 15.48
CA VAL A 288 9.23 -7.41 15.81
C VAL A 288 9.88 -7.97 14.54
N ASP A 289 10.91 -8.80 14.71
CA ASP A 289 11.88 -9.32 13.73
C ASP A 289 11.28 -10.11 12.53
N TYR A 290 10.38 -9.51 11.75
CA TYR A 290 9.85 -10.05 10.50
C TYR A 290 10.69 -9.64 9.28
N SER A 291 11.90 -9.10 9.48
CA SER A 291 12.72 -8.47 8.43
C SER A 291 12.09 -7.25 7.72
N GLN A 292 10.91 -6.78 8.15
CA GLN A 292 10.20 -5.62 7.59
C GLN A 292 10.49 -4.29 8.30
N ALA A 293 11.26 -4.30 9.39
CA ALA A 293 11.59 -3.08 10.14
C ALA A 293 12.20 -1.98 9.24
N ALA A 294 12.88 -2.39 8.17
CA ALA A 294 13.53 -1.49 7.22
C ALA A 294 12.57 -0.58 6.43
N TRP A 295 11.25 -0.79 6.48
CA TRP A 295 10.24 0.09 5.85
C TRP A 295 8.95 0.24 6.66
N ALA A 296 8.93 -0.23 7.90
CA ALA A 296 7.76 -0.14 8.75
C ALA A 296 7.48 1.32 9.19
N LEU A 297 6.20 1.66 9.31
CA LEU A 297 5.71 2.91 9.86
C LEU A 297 4.72 2.62 10.97
N CYS A 298 4.74 3.38 12.06
CA CYS A 298 3.60 3.32 12.96
C CYS A 298 2.34 3.93 12.28
N PRO A 299 1.12 3.56 12.71
CA PRO A 299 -0.11 4.04 12.06
C PRO A 299 -0.23 5.57 11.96
N ARG A 300 0.19 6.30 13.00
CA ARG A 300 0.18 7.78 13.00
C ARG A 300 1.14 8.37 11.96
N GLN A 301 2.30 7.76 11.78
CA GLN A 301 3.27 8.17 10.76
C GLN A 301 2.74 7.97 9.35
N LEU A 302 2.13 6.82 9.08
CA LEU A 302 1.48 6.61 7.79
C LEU A 302 0.36 7.62 7.55
N GLY A 303 -0.45 7.93 8.57
CA GLY A 303 -1.48 8.96 8.51
C GLY A 303 -0.93 10.32 8.09
N VAL A 304 0.20 10.74 8.68
CA VAL A 304 0.87 12.00 8.32
C VAL A 304 1.44 11.97 6.90
N ILE A 305 2.24 10.94 6.56
CA ILE A 305 2.87 10.81 5.24
C ILE A 305 1.82 10.80 4.14
N THR A 306 0.76 10.02 4.31
CA THR A 306 -0.35 9.92 3.36
C THR A 306 -1.09 11.25 3.22
N THR A 307 -1.42 11.91 4.34
CA THR A 307 -2.13 13.20 4.31
C THR A 307 -1.32 14.26 3.56
N ASN A 308 -0.03 14.39 3.87
CA ASN A 308 0.82 15.39 3.25
C ASN A 308 1.05 15.09 1.75
N ALA A 309 1.33 13.83 1.40
CA ALA A 309 1.51 13.42 0.01
C ALA A 309 0.23 13.61 -0.81
N TYR A 310 -0.93 13.22 -0.28
CA TYR A 310 -2.22 13.42 -0.93
C TYR A 310 -2.47 14.90 -1.28
N MET A 311 -2.25 15.79 -0.31
CA MET A 311 -2.45 17.23 -0.52
C MET A 311 -1.51 17.77 -1.61
N ALA A 312 -0.23 17.40 -1.55
CA ALA A 312 0.77 17.82 -2.53
C ALA A 312 0.46 17.30 -3.95
N ILE A 313 0.08 16.03 -4.07
CA ILE A 313 -0.34 15.42 -5.34
C ILE A 313 -1.55 16.16 -5.90
N LYS A 314 -2.64 16.30 -5.12
CA LYS A 314 -3.89 16.93 -5.58
C LYS A 314 -3.74 18.41 -5.89
N GLN A 315 -2.77 19.10 -5.28
CA GLN A 315 -2.45 20.49 -5.65
C GLN A 315 -1.86 20.58 -7.07
N LYS A 316 -1.05 19.60 -7.48
CA LYS A 316 -0.35 19.60 -8.78
C LYS A 316 -1.19 18.94 -9.87
N ASP A 317 -1.84 17.83 -9.53
CA ASP A 317 -2.79 17.11 -10.38
C ASP A 317 -4.09 16.80 -9.60
N PRO A 318 -5.08 17.71 -9.64
CA PRO A 318 -6.37 17.50 -8.97
C PRO A 318 -7.15 16.27 -9.45
N ALA A 319 -6.83 15.74 -10.64
CA ALA A 319 -7.48 14.56 -11.20
C ALA A 319 -6.76 13.25 -10.82
N ALA A 320 -5.54 13.33 -10.29
CA ALA A 320 -4.79 12.17 -9.84
C ALA A 320 -5.56 11.39 -8.75
N ARG A 321 -5.43 10.07 -8.77
CA ARG A 321 -5.98 9.19 -7.74
C ARG A 321 -4.89 8.78 -6.78
N VAL A 322 -5.21 8.66 -5.51
CA VAL A 322 -4.29 8.29 -4.44
C VAL A 322 -4.80 7.03 -3.74
N VAL A 323 -3.95 6.02 -3.66
CA VAL A 323 -4.17 4.77 -2.93
C VAL A 323 -3.33 4.81 -1.66
N ALA A 324 -3.96 4.61 -0.51
CA ALA A 324 -3.30 4.53 0.79
C ALA A 324 -3.37 3.12 1.38
N GLY A 325 -2.59 2.84 2.42
CA GLY A 325 -2.69 1.58 3.18
C GLY A 325 -1.69 0.55 2.71
N ASN A 326 -1.93 -0.06 1.55
CA ASN A 326 -1.12 -1.16 0.96
C ASN A 326 -0.65 -2.14 2.04
N VAL A 327 -1.58 -2.45 2.95
CA VAL A 327 -1.30 -3.12 4.22
C VAL A 327 -1.16 -4.61 3.99
N LEU A 328 -0.11 -5.20 4.55
CA LEU A 328 0.16 -6.62 4.44
C LEU A 328 -0.69 -7.41 5.43
N PHE A 329 -1.49 -8.33 4.91
CA PHE A 329 -2.17 -9.26 5.80
C PHE A 329 -1.16 -10.34 6.18
N HIS A 330 -0.49 -10.12 7.31
CA HIS A 330 0.37 -11.13 7.91
C HIS A 330 -0.39 -12.45 7.97
N GLY A 331 0.19 -13.50 7.38
CA GLY A 331 -0.31 -14.85 7.49
C GLY A 331 -0.24 -15.24 8.94
N ASP A 332 -1.34 -15.04 9.68
CA ASP A 332 -1.43 -15.37 11.10
C ASP A 332 -1.32 -16.89 11.26
N THR A 333 -0.08 -17.35 11.33
CA THR A 333 0.30 -18.72 11.66
C THR A 333 0.10 -18.91 13.15
N ASN A 334 -0.33 -20.10 13.56
CA ASN A 334 -0.61 -20.50 14.95
C ASN A 334 -2.03 -20.19 15.48
N GLY A 335 -3.03 -20.10 14.61
CA GLY A 335 -4.44 -20.14 15.04
C GLY A 335 -5.00 -18.83 15.58
N VAL A 336 -4.26 -17.73 15.44
CA VAL A 336 -4.87 -16.40 15.38
C VAL A 336 -5.44 -16.28 13.96
N PRO A 337 -6.76 -16.23 13.75
CA PRO A 337 -7.28 -16.06 12.40
C PRO A 337 -7.33 -14.57 12.10
N ASP A 338 -7.35 -14.24 10.80
CA ASP A 338 -8.09 -13.10 10.26
C ASP A 338 -7.31 -11.82 9.93
N GLY A 339 -6.00 -11.83 9.64
CA GLY A 339 -5.30 -10.64 9.11
C GLY A 339 -5.46 -9.42 10.02
N TRP A 340 -5.51 -9.68 11.32
CA TRP A 340 -6.02 -8.71 12.30
C TRP A 340 -5.08 -7.51 12.43
N VAL A 341 -3.77 -7.71 12.21
CA VAL A 341 -2.75 -6.64 12.23
C VAL A 341 -3.11 -5.58 11.21
N ALA A 342 -3.28 -5.94 9.93
CA ALA A 342 -3.63 -5.00 8.86
C ALA A 342 -4.92 -4.22 9.18
N LYS A 343 -5.93 -4.93 9.69
CA LYS A 343 -7.23 -4.36 10.06
C LYS A 343 -7.13 -3.37 11.22
N GLU A 344 -6.46 -3.75 12.30
CA GLU A 344 -6.32 -2.88 13.46
C GLU A 344 -5.38 -1.71 13.14
N TYR A 345 -4.28 -1.96 12.44
CA TYR A 345 -3.38 -0.94 11.93
C TYR A 345 -4.16 0.12 11.15
N TRP A 346 -5.02 -0.28 10.21
CA TRP A 346 -5.80 0.66 9.42
C TRP A 346 -6.80 1.49 10.25
N LYS A 347 -7.44 0.89 11.27
CA LYS A 347 -8.27 1.67 12.21
C LYS A 347 -7.46 2.79 12.88
N GLN A 348 -6.25 2.47 13.31
CA GLN A 348 -5.34 3.43 13.95
C GLN A 348 -4.90 4.53 12.95
N VAL A 349 -4.64 4.18 11.69
CA VAL A 349 -4.35 5.17 10.63
C VAL A 349 -5.53 6.12 10.44
N ALA A 350 -6.75 5.57 10.29
CA ALA A 350 -7.96 6.36 10.10
C ALA A 350 -8.25 7.27 11.30
N GLN A 351 -7.86 6.88 12.51
CA GLN A 351 -8.01 7.67 13.74
C GLN A 351 -6.87 8.67 14.00
N SER A 352 -5.78 8.61 13.24
CA SER A 352 -4.61 9.47 13.46
C SER A 352 -4.95 10.97 13.37
N GLY A 353 -4.20 11.78 14.12
CA GLY A 353 -4.43 13.23 14.22
C GLY A 353 -4.42 13.95 12.86
N ALA A 354 -3.50 13.58 11.97
CA ALA A 354 -3.43 14.15 10.62
C ALA A 354 -4.67 13.85 9.77
N VAL A 355 -5.18 12.62 9.82
CA VAL A 355 -6.40 12.23 9.09
C VAL A 355 -7.62 12.94 9.68
N GLN A 356 -7.74 13.02 11.00
CA GLN A 356 -8.86 13.72 11.65
C GLN A 356 -8.84 15.24 11.38
N TRP A 357 -7.65 15.85 11.38
CA TRP A 357 -7.48 17.23 10.95
C TRP A 357 -7.89 17.43 9.49
N PHE A 358 -7.45 16.55 8.58
CA PHE A 358 -7.82 16.64 7.17
C PHE A 358 -9.34 16.56 6.96
N LYS A 359 -10.05 15.70 7.70
CA LYS A 359 -11.52 15.58 7.64
C LYS A 359 -12.23 16.88 8.03
N THR A 360 -11.65 17.66 8.93
CA THR A 360 -12.24 18.88 9.51
C THR A 360 -11.66 20.16 8.94
N MET A 361 -10.74 20.07 7.97
CA MET A 361 -10.08 21.21 7.35
C MET A 361 -11.10 22.21 6.77
N PRO A 362 -11.08 23.48 7.19
CA PRO A 362 -11.94 24.50 6.63
C PRO A 362 -11.55 24.80 5.18
N ASN A 363 -12.52 25.12 4.34
CA ASN A 363 -12.31 25.48 2.92
C ASN A 363 -11.55 24.43 2.10
N LYS A 364 -11.71 23.15 2.45
CA LYS A 364 -11.16 22.01 1.69
C LYS A 364 -11.51 22.14 0.20
N PRO A 365 -10.53 22.06 -0.73
CA PRO A 365 -10.80 22.08 -2.17
C PRO A 365 -11.80 21.01 -2.59
N SER A 366 -12.65 21.31 -3.57
CA SER A 366 -13.67 20.35 -4.05
C SER A 366 -13.07 19.10 -4.71
N SER A 367 -11.79 19.12 -5.08
CA SER A 367 -11.05 17.96 -5.59
C SER A 367 -10.63 16.99 -4.49
N TYR A 368 -10.74 17.38 -3.22
CA TYR A 368 -10.36 16.55 -2.09
C TYR A 368 -11.56 15.71 -1.63
N THR A 369 -11.29 14.47 -1.23
CA THR A 369 -12.25 13.55 -0.64
C THR A 369 -12.39 13.80 0.87
N LEU A 370 -13.29 13.06 1.53
CA LEU A 370 -13.44 13.16 2.99
C LEU A 370 -12.15 12.75 3.71
N PHE A 371 -11.52 11.67 3.25
CA PHE A 371 -10.24 11.15 3.71
C PHE A 371 -9.11 11.54 2.77
N PRO A 372 -7.84 11.56 3.18
CA PRO A 372 -6.72 11.92 2.31
C PRO A 372 -6.30 10.76 1.39
N TRP A 373 -7.28 10.11 0.75
CA TRP A 373 -7.11 9.07 -0.26
C TRP A 373 -8.38 8.90 -1.09
N ASP A 374 -8.25 8.29 -2.26
CA ASP A 374 -9.36 7.89 -3.11
C ASP A 374 -9.67 6.38 -2.95
N HIS A 375 -8.63 5.57 -2.70
CA HIS A 375 -8.72 4.12 -2.50
C HIS A 375 -7.88 3.66 -1.30
N VAL A 376 -8.17 2.45 -0.81
CA VAL A 376 -7.35 1.77 0.21
C VAL A 376 -6.82 0.46 -0.35
N GLY A 377 -5.49 0.34 -0.44
CA GLY A 377 -4.78 -0.85 -0.87
C GLY A 377 -4.58 -1.86 0.24
N ILE A 378 -4.65 -3.15 -0.11
CA ILE A 378 -4.37 -4.27 0.79
C ILE A 378 -3.60 -5.36 0.05
N HIS A 379 -2.73 -6.10 0.75
CA HIS A 379 -1.99 -7.26 0.25
C HIS A 379 -2.41 -8.54 0.98
N PRO A 380 -3.56 -9.15 0.63
CA PRO A 380 -4.09 -10.31 1.35
C PRO A 380 -3.44 -11.62 0.88
N TYR A 381 -2.11 -11.71 0.88
CA TYR A 381 -1.40 -12.95 0.58
C TYR A 381 -1.86 -14.10 1.49
N ALA A 382 -1.79 -15.34 1.00
CA ALA A 382 -2.24 -16.55 1.69
C ALA A 382 -3.76 -16.70 1.94
N TYR A 383 -4.60 -15.73 1.54
CA TYR A 383 -6.06 -15.86 1.60
C TYR A 383 -6.61 -16.33 0.28
N ALA A 384 -6.89 -17.64 0.16
CA ALA A 384 -7.34 -18.20 -1.12
C ALA A 384 -8.68 -17.57 -1.54
N PRO A 385 -8.88 -17.30 -2.84
CA PRO A 385 -10.16 -16.79 -3.32
C PRO A 385 -11.23 -17.88 -3.23
N VAL A 386 -10.81 -19.14 -3.30
CA VAL A 386 -11.65 -20.31 -3.04
C VAL A 386 -11.92 -20.48 -1.54
N ALA A 387 -13.04 -21.12 -1.21
CA ALA A 387 -13.48 -21.37 0.17
C ALA A 387 -13.79 -20.10 1.00
N GLY A 388 -14.00 -18.95 0.35
CA GLY A 388 -14.52 -17.74 0.98
C GLY A 388 -13.54 -17.01 1.91
N LYS A 389 -12.25 -17.39 1.92
CA LYS A 389 -11.26 -16.76 2.81
C LYS A 389 -10.96 -15.32 2.41
N LEU A 390 -10.62 -15.09 1.14
CA LEU A 390 -10.43 -13.72 0.63
C LEU A 390 -11.72 -12.91 0.71
N ASP A 391 -12.85 -13.53 0.38
CA ASP A 391 -14.19 -12.94 0.45
C ASP A 391 -14.48 -12.35 1.85
N ALA A 392 -14.27 -13.16 2.89
CA ALA A 392 -14.42 -12.73 4.28
C ALA A 392 -13.45 -11.60 4.68
N GLN A 393 -12.22 -11.61 4.17
CA GLN A 393 -11.26 -10.51 4.41
C GLN A 393 -11.71 -9.19 3.76
N LEU A 394 -12.20 -9.26 2.52
CA LEU A 394 -12.73 -8.09 1.81
C LEU A 394 -13.93 -7.50 2.56
N ASP A 395 -14.87 -8.35 3.01
CA ASP A 395 -16.03 -7.90 3.79
C ASP A 395 -15.64 -7.30 5.14
N ALA A 396 -14.71 -7.94 5.86
CA ALA A 396 -14.23 -7.44 7.14
C ALA A 396 -13.54 -6.07 6.99
N PHE A 397 -12.69 -5.91 5.98
CA PHE A 397 -11.98 -4.66 5.74
C PHE A 397 -12.93 -3.57 5.23
N GLN A 398 -13.88 -3.89 4.35
CA GLN A 398 -14.92 -2.95 3.92
C GLN A 398 -15.81 -2.51 5.09
N GLY A 399 -16.08 -3.40 6.04
CA GLY A 399 -16.77 -3.08 7.29
C GLY A 399 -16.02 -2.04 8.12
N ILE A 400 -14.68 -2.09 8.16
CA ILE A 400 -13.84 -1.08 8.82
C ILE A 400 -13.98 0.28 8.13
N LEU A 401 -13.84 0.33 6.80
CA LEU A 401 -13.99 1.57 6.04
C LEU A 401 -15.37 2.21 6.29
N THR A 402 -16.43 1.39 6.18
CA THR A 402 -17.80 1.81 6.44
C THR A 402 -18.00 2.32 7.87
N GLY A 403 -17.36 1.69 8.86
CA GLY A 403 -17.40 2.12 10.26
C GLY A 403 -16.82 3.51 10.51
N PHE A 404 -15.91 3.98 9.65
CA PHE A 404 -15.38 5.34 9.68
C PHE A 404 -16.14 6.32 8.77
N ALA A 405 -17.21 5.87 8.11
CA ALA A 405 -17.85 6.55 6.99
C ALA A 405 -16.88 6.84 5.83
N ASP A 406 -15.89 5.96 5.64
CA ASP A 406 -14.99 5.98 4.50
C ASP A 406 -15.63 5.21 3.33
N GLY A 407 -15.95 5.95 2.26
CA GLY A 407 -16.55 5.43 1.04
C GLY A 407 -15.53 5.00 -0.02
N SER A 408 -14.23 5.04 0.29
CA SER A 408 -13.19 4.56 -0.61
C SER A 408 -13.37 3.09 -0.94
N SER A 409 -13.06 2.72 -2.19
CA SER A 409 -13.01 1.31 -2.58
C SER A 409 -11.70 0.68 -2.17
N ILE A 410 -11.77 -0.62 -1.89
CA ILE A 410 -10.58 -1.46 -1.67
C ILE A 410 -9.92 -1.72 -3.03
N VAL A 411 -8.59 -1.73 -3.06
CA VAL A 411 -7.81 -2.25 -4.18
C VAL A 411 -6.90 -3.38 -3.69
N LEU A 412 -6.72 -4.41 -4.51
CA LEU A 412 -5.71 -5.43 -4.26
C LEU A 412 -4.41 -4.94 -4.91
N SER A 413 -3.65 -4.10 -4.20
CA SER A 413 -2.43 -3.45 -4.72
C SER A 413 -1.27 -4.42 -4.90
N GLU A 414 -1.33 -5.57 -4.24
CA GLU A 414 -0.60 -6.79 -4.57
C GLU A 414 -1.42 -8.01 -4.16
N TYR A 415 -1.46 -9.02 -5.01
CA TYR A 415 -2.06 -10.31 -4.67
C TYR A 415 -1.49 -11.41 -5.55
N GLY A 416 -1.18 -12.57 -4.96
CA GLY A 416 -0.63 -13.68 -5.69
C GLY A 416 -0.36 -14.91 -4.83
N TRP A 417 0.11 -15.96 -5.49
CA TRP A 417 0.46 -17.23 -4.87
C TRP A 417 1.77 -17.74 -5.44
N THR A 418 2.71 -18.15 -4.59
CA THR A 418 3.98 -18.72 -5.05
C THR A 418 3.81 -20.18 -5.45
N THR A 419 4.42 -20.59 -6.56
CA THR A 419 4.49 -21.99 -7.00
C THR A 419 5.79 -22.69 -6.59
N GLY A 420 6.67 -21.98 -5.88
CA GLY A 420 8.04 -22.38 -5.56
C GLY A 420 8.28 -22.69 -4.10
N ALA A 421 9.48 -22.37 -3.62
CA ALA A 421 9.75 -22.24 -2.19
C ALA A 421 9.06 -20.96 -1.66
N GLY A 422 8.81 -20.88 -0.36
CA GLY A 422 8.18 -19.69 0.23
C GLY A 422 7.37 -20.03 1.47
N ASP A 423 6.64 -19.04 1.98
CA ASP A 423 5.70 -19.23 3.09
C ASP A 423 4.71 -20.34 2.73
N PRO A 424 4.64 -21.44 3.51
CA PRO A 424 3.74 -22.55 3.24
C PRO A 424 2.26 -22.13 3.15
N ASN A 425 1.86 -21.01 3.75
CA ASN A 425 0.48 -20.50 3.67
C ASN A 425 0.16 -19.82 2.35
N SER A 426 1.18 -19.31 1.65
CA SER A 426 1.05 -18.64 0.33
C SER A 426 1.47 -19.54 -0.84
N LYS A 427 1.84 -20.79 -0.54
CA LYS A 427 2.36 -21.75 -1.51
C LYS A 427 1.25 -22.60 -2.12
N THR A 428 1.33 -22.83 -3.42
CA THR A 428 0.43 -23.71 -4.16
C THR A 428 1.14 -24.35 -5.37
N ASP A 429 0.48 -25.22 -6.13
CA ASP A 429 0.99 -25.67 -7.44
C ASP A 429 0.51 -24.76 -8.59
N GLU A 430 1.14 -24.85 -9.77
CA GLU A 430 0.78 -23.99 -10.92
C GLU A 430 -0.67 -24.16 -11.41
N PRO A 431 -1.25 -25.39 -11.48
CA PRO A 431 -2.67 -25.56 -11.81
C PRO A 431 -3.62 -24.84 -10.83
N THR A 432 -3.32 -24.90 -9.53
CA THR A 432 -4.12 -24.23 -8.51
C THR A 432 -3.91 -22.72 -8.55
N GLN A 433 -2.68 -22.23 -8.78
CA GLN A 433 -2.40 -20.81 -9.02
C GLN A 433 -3.28 -20.28 -10.18
N ALA A 434 -3.40 -21.01 -11.28
CA ALA A 434 -4.27 -20.64 -12.41
C ALA A 434 -5.76 -20.55 -12.05
N THR A 435 -6.23 -21.44 -11.18
CA THR A 435 -7.60 -21.38 -10.64
C THR A 435 -7.77 -20.11 -9.79
N TYR A 436 -6.81 -19.83 -8.90
CA TYR A 436 -6.85 -18.65 -8.05
C TYR A 436 -6.81 -17.34 -8.84
N VAL A 437 -6.03 -17.26 -9.93
CA VAL A 437 -6.08 -16.10 -10.83
C VAL A 437 -7.51 -15.83 -11.29
N THR A 438 -8.18 -16.85 -11.83
CA THR A 438 -9.55 -16.70 -12.37
C THR A 438 -10.54 -16.29 -11.28
N ASP A 439 -10.51 -16.98 -10.15
CA ASP A 439 -11.45 -16.76 -9.04
C ASP A 439 -11.24 -15.39 -8.37
N THR A 440 -9.99 -14.92 -8.30
CA THR A 440 -9.67 -13.59 -7.73
C THR A 440 -10.33 -12.48 -8.53
N PHE A 441 -10.19 -12.48 -9.85
CA PHE A 441 -10.79 -11.43 -10.69
C PHE A 441 -12.32 -11.50 -10.70
N ALA A 442 -12.90 -12.70 -10.65
CA ALA A 442 -14.35 -12.86 -10.53
C ALA A 442 -14.86 -12.31 -9.18
N LEU A 443 -14.21 -12.67 -8.07
CA LEU A 443 -14.55 -12.19 -6.73
C LEU A 443 -14.36 -10.67 -6.62
N ALA A 444 -13.23 -10.13 -7.07
CA ALA A 444 -12.93 -8.71 -7.02
C ALA A 444 -13.98 -7.89 -7.80
N THR A 445 -14.46 -8.41 -8.93
CA THR A 445 -15.56 -7.79 -9.70
C THR A 445 -16.86 -7.81 -8.89
N ALA A 446 -17.21 -8.96 -8.31
CA ALA A 446 -18.41 -9.11 -7.47
C ALA A 446 -18.40 -8.23 -6.22
N LYS A 447 -17.21 -7.92 -5.69
CA LYS A 447 -16.98 -7.07 -4.51
C LYS A 447 -16.74 -5.60 -4.83
N ASN A 448 -16.80 -5.20 -6.11
CA ASN A 448 -16.53 -3.83 -6.53
C ASN A 448 -15.17 -3.31 -6.03
N VAL A 449 -14.15 -4.19 -6.04
CA VAL A 449 -12.75 -3.79 -5.82
C VAL A 449 -12.36 -2.82 -6.94
N GLY A 450 -11.61 -1.77 -6.63
CA GLY A 450 -11.25 -0.74 -7.61
C GLY A 450 -10.37 -1.26 -8.75
N PHE A 451 -9.37 -2.08 -8.42
CA PHE A 451 -8.55 -2.84 -9.36
C PHE A 451 -7.74 -3.91 -8.61
N VAL A 452 -7.17 -4.86 -9.36
CA VAL A 452 -6.32 -5.94 -8.85
C VAL A 452 -4.98 -5.91 -9.57
N VAL A 453 -3.89 -5.84 -8.80
CA VAL A 453 -2.52 -6.02 -9.25
C VAL A 453 -2.10 -7.44 -8.91
N TRP A 454 -1.96 -8.29 -9.93
CA TRP A 454 -1.40 -9.61 -9.72
C TRP A 454 0.12 -9.51 -9.54
N PHE A 455 0.60 -10.01 -8.40
CA PHE A 455 2.02 -10.19 -8.12
C PHE A 455 2.39 -11.64 -8.44
N ASN A 456 3.25 -11.94 -9.43
CA ASN A 456 4.00 -11.02 -10.30
C ASN A 456 3.92 -11.47 -11.76
N TYR A 457 4.48 -10.69 -12.70
CA TYR A 457 4.60 -11.14 -14.09
C TYR A 457 5.66 -12.24 -14.27
N LEU A 458 6.85 -12.04 -13.71
CA LEU A 458 8.00 -12.93 -13.85
C LEU A 458 8.41 -13.51 -12.50
N ASP A 459 8.75 -14.80 -12.47
CA ASP A 459 9.39 -15.42 -11.32
C ASP A 459 10.77 -14.79 -11.05
N ALA A 460 11.11 -14.62 -9.78
CA ALA A 460 12.43 -14.17 -9.42
C ALA A 460 13.45 -15.32 -9.55
N THR A 461 14.58 -15.04 -10.19
CA THR A 461 15.72 -15.99 -10.30
C THR A 461 16.38 -16.26 -8.94
N SER A 462 16.21 -15.36 -7.98
CA SER A 462 16.76 -15.44 -6.63
C SER A 462 15.63 -15.55 -5.60
N ALA A 463 15.82 -16.37 -4.57
CA ALA A 463 14.94 -16.51 -3.39
C ALA A 463 13.63 -17.32 -3.54
N GLY A 464 13.38 -17.98 -4.67
CA GLY A 464 12.23 -18.87 -4.81
C GLY A 464 10.87 -18.16 -4.80
N LEU A 465 10.85 -16.84 -5.02
CA LEU A 465 9.64 -16.06 -5.21
C LEU A 465 9.03 -16.37 -6.58
N ASN A 466 8.31 -17.47 -6.65
CA ASN A 466 7.74 -17.99 -7.90
C ASN A 466 6.27 -17.58 -8.05
N PHE A 467 6.01 -16.28 -7.88
CA PHE A 467 4.69 -15.65 -8.01
C PHE A 467 4.33 -15.30 -9.46
N GLY A 468 5.31 -15.37 -10.36
CA GLY A 468 5.21 -15.04 -11.77
C GLY A 468 4.12 -15.81 -12.49
N LEU A 469 3.42 -15.15 -13.43
CA LEU A 469 2.67 -15.81 -14.49
C LEU A 469 3.59 -16.41 -15.56
N ARG A 470 4.86 -16.02 -15.54
CA ARG A 470 5.95 -16.48 -16.39
C ARG A 470 7.11 -16.96 -15.51
N ARG A 471 7.73 -18.07 -15.89
CA ARG A 471 8.93 -18.59 -15.23
C ARG A 471 10.15 -17.74 -15.59
N ASP A 472 11.22 -17.87 -14.81
CA ASP A 472 12.48 -17.16 -15.01
C ASP A 472 13.17 -17.50 -16.35
N ASP A 473 12.96 -18.72 -16.86
CA ASP A 473 13.37 -19.15 -18.19
C ASP A 473 12.48 -18.59 -19.33
N MET A 474 11.57 -17.67 -18.99
CA MET A 474 10.64 -17.01 -19.91
C MET A 474 9.59 -17.95 -20.53
N SER A 475 9.40 -19.17 -20.01
CA SER A 475 8.26 -20.03 -20.34
C SER A 475 6.99 -19.59 -19.59
N TRP A 476 5.82 -19.84 -20.18
CA TRP A 476 4.54 -19.45 -19.59
C TRP A 476 4.07 -20.45 -18.53
N LYS A 477 3.42 -19.98 -17.47
CA LYS A 477 2.69 -20.85 -16.55
C LYS A 477 1.22 -20.98 -16.95
N PRO A 478 0.50 -22.02 -16.49
CA PRO A 478 -0.96 -22.10 -16.58
C PRO A 478 -1.67 -20.83 -16.09
N GLY A 479 -1.12 -20.14 -15.09
CA GLY A 479 -1.64 -18.85 -14.59
C GLY A 479 -1.72 -17.76 -15.66
N ALA A 480 -0.76 -17.68 -16.59
CA ALA A 480 -0.80 -16.67 -17.67
C ALA A 480 -1.98 -16.89 -18.62
N LYS A 481 -2.28 -18.15 -18.93
CA LYS A 481 -3.45 -18.50 -19.74
C LYS A 481 -4.74 -18.13 -19.01
N ALA A 482 -4.85 -18.45 -17.72
CA ALA A 482 -6.01 -18.09 -16.90
C ALA A 482 -6.20 -16.57 -16.80
N TYR A 483 -5.12 -15.80 -16.57
CA TYR A 483 -5.15 -14.34 -16.58
C TYR A 483 -5.70 -13.82 -17.91
N CYS A 484 -5.10 -14.25 -19.03
CA CYS A 484 -5.50 -13.84 -20.37
C CYS A 484 -6.97 -14.16 -20.69
N GLN A 485 -7.43 -15.35 -20.34
CA GLN A 485 -8.82 -15.76 -20.54
C GLN A 485 -9.77 -14.92 -19.69
N SER A 486 -9.44 -14.68 -18.42
CA SER A 486 -10.25 -13.83 -17.55
C SER A 486 -10.30 -12.39 -18.04
N ALA A 487 -9.23 -11.89 -18.66
CA ALA A 487 -9.16 -10.57 -19.28
C ALA A 487 -9.92 -10.45 -20.62
N GLY A 488 -10.47 -11.55 -21.13
CA GLY A 488 -11.19 -11.57 -22.41
C GLY A 488 -10.28 -11.36 -23.63
N ALA A 489 -8.97 -11.59 -23.49
CA ALA A 489 -8.05 -11.49 -24.62
C ALA A 489 -8.25 -12.68 -25.59
N THR A 490 -8.12 -12.41 -26.90
CA THR A 490 -8.49 -13.36 -27.96
C THR A 490 -7.43 -14.42 -28.25
N ALA A 491 -6.18 -14.20 -27.82
CA ALA A 491 -5.06 -15.08 -28.07
C ALA A 491 -4.25 -15.26 -26.78
N CYS A 492 -4.42 -16.40 -26.12
CA CYS A 492 -3.74 -16.69 -24.87
C CYS A 492 -2.53 -17.60 -25.06
N PRO A 493 -1.46 -17.40 -24.26
CA PRO A 493 -0.27 -18.23 -24.36
C PRO A 493 -0.55 -19.70 -24.02
N ALA A 494 0.20 -20.59 -24.65
CA ALA A 494 0.29 -21.98 -24.23
C ALA A 494 1.31 -22.09 -23.08
N PRO A 495 0.96 -22.74 -21.96
CA PRO A 495 1.86 -22.95 -20.83
C PRO A 495 2.97 -23.97 -21.11
#